data_AF-A0AAV2GE46-F1
#
_entry.id   AF-A0AAV2GE46-F1
#
_cell.length_a   1.000
_cell.length_b   1.000
_cell.length_c   1.000
_cell.angle_alpha   90.00
_cell.angle_beta   90.00
_cell.angle_gamma   90.00
#
_symmetry.space_group_name_H-M   'P 1'
#
loop_
_entity.id
_entity.type
_entity.pdbx_description
1 polymer ?
#
loop_
_entity_poly.entity_id
_entity_poly.type
_entity_poly.pdbx_seq_one_letter_code
_entity_poly.pdbx_strand_id
1 'polypeptide(L)'
;MNKIHEAVLLHNSNPTTKVVLAIPGLIPCDEIDHFILYLANNKVLRDFTLRILDESGRYVYDLRNFPSLFAAIELSTLKLHSCEFRPPPGFVGFNKLTHLELNNIMLDEDFFVDFVTKCPLLEDLRIIDCCGLGAPLGIDAPRLKVLCFRVILRSIWFKYTPLLSLVSILDERDYLSNKLYDDQQDSVDIVDVFASLPALQELKLGIEFLQLRLAILLPYSALFCFSPSAQYSCILVLFSTLVTCCR
;
A
#
# COMPACT_ATOMS: atom_id res chain seq x y z
N MET A 1 28.84 11.67 20.23
CA MET A 1 29.13 11.27 18.83
C MET A 1 27.96 10.41 18.37
N ASN A 2 27.11 11.00 17.52
CA ASN A 2 25.76 10.55 17.19
C ASN A 2 25.77 9.30 16.28
N LYS A 3 25.07 8.24 16.70
CA LYS A 3 24.74 7.04 15.88
C LYS A 3 24.05 7.38 14.55
N ILE A 4 23.50 8.59 14.42
CA ILE A 4 22.88 9.12 13.20
C ILE A 4 23.91 9.31 12.07
N HIS A 5 25.17 9.66 12.39
CA HIS A 5 26.21 9.83 11.37
C HIS A 5 26.62 8.52 10.68
N GLU A 6 26.54 7.38 11.37
CA GLU A 6 26.87 6.08 10.78
C GLU A 6 25.72 5.53 9.91
N ALA A 7 24.47 5.87 10.21
CA ALA A 7 23.31 5.44 9.43
C ALA A 7 23.10 6.25 8.14
N VAL A 8 23.55 7.52 8.11
CA VAL A 8 23.24 8.48 7.03
C VAL A 8 24.24 8.48 5.87
N LEU A 9 25.39 7.82 5.98
CA LEU A 9 26.46 7.87 4.97
C LEU A 9 26.86 6.53 4.34
N LEU A 10 25.98 5.52 4.35
CA LEU A 10 26.16 4.37 3.47
C LEU A 10 25.76 4.75 2.04
N HIS A 11 26.78 5.20 1.30
CA HIS A 11 26.95 5.17 -0.15
C HIS A 11 26.59 6.41 -1.00
N ASN A 12 27.67 7.17 -1.23
CA ASN A 12 28.25 7.50 -2.54
C ASN A 12 28.14 8.95 -3.00
N SER A 13 29.26 9.40 -3.58
CA SER A 13 29.58 10.68 -4.23
C SER A 13 28.71 11.06 -5.44
N ASN A 14 27.50 10.51 -5.52
CA ASN A 14 26.47 10.85 -6.50
C ASN A 14 25.33 11.57 -5.77
N PRO A 15 24.57 12.45 -6.44
CA PRO A 15 23.42 13.07 -5.82
C PRO A 15 22.47 11.95 -5.36
N THR A 16 22.12 11.94 -4.06
CA THR A 16 21.45 10.84 -3.37
C THR A 16 20.05 10.64 -3.93
N THR A 17 19.94 9.77 -4.92
CA THR A 17 18.67 9.43 -5.59
C THR A 17 17.85 8.43 -4.78
N LYS A 18 18.47 7.72 -3.83
CA LYS A 18 17.83 6.72 -2.98
C LYS A 18 18.26 6.90 -1.53
N VAL A 19 17.30 6.95 -0.63
CA VAL A 19 17.53 7.05 0.82
C VAL A 19 16.56 6.17 1.58
N VAL A 20 17.10 5.44 2.56
CA VAL A 20 16.35 4.63 3.51
C VAL A 20 16.72 5.08 4.91
N LEU A 21 15.79 5.69 5.61
CA LEU A 21 15.91 6.03 7.02
C LEU A 21 15.10 5.02 7.83
N ALA A 22 15.75 3.96 8.30
CA ALA A 22 15.14 2.89 9.07
C ALA A 22 16.06 2.49 10.23
N ILE A 23 15.82 3.08 11.40
CA ILE A 23 16.63 2.81 12.60
C ILE A 23 15.67 2.32 13.69
N PRO A 24 15.83 1.10 14.22
CA PRO A 24 15.05 0.64 15.37
C PRO A 24 15.33 1.52 16.59
N GLY A 25 14.27 1.96 17.29
CA GLY A 25 14.40 2.89 18.42
C GLY A 25 14.77 4.31 18.00
N LEU A 26 14.54 4.67 16.72
CA LEU A 26 14.72 6.04 16.25
C LEU A 26 13.71 6.95 16.96
N ILE A 27 14.20 7.70 17.95
CA ILE A 27 13.42 8.74 18.59
C ILE A 27 13.49 9.97 17.68
N PRO A 28 12.35 10.57 17.30
CA PRO A 28 12.30 11.85 16.61
C PRO A 28 13.16 12.87 17.33
N CYS A 29 14.03 13.52 16.58
CA CYS A 29 14.91 14.55 17.08
C CYS A 29 15.16 15.56 15.97
N ASP A 30 15.62 16.75 16.36
CA ASP A 30 15.85 17.84 15.42
C ASP A 30 16.78 17.40 14.27
N GLU A 31 17.78 16.56 14.52
CA GLU A 31 18.67 16.08 13.46
C GLU A 31 17.95 15.27 12.36
N ILE A 32 16.93 14.48 12.73
CA ILE A 32 16.10 13.74 11.76
C ILE A 32 15.26 14.71 10.96
N ASP A 33 14.65 15.70 11.61
CA ASP A 33 13.85 16.72 10.96
C ASP A 33 14.69 17.52 9.95
N HIS A 34 15.89 17.96 10.36
CA HIS A 34 16.83 18.64 9.47
C HIS A 34 17.27 17.76 8.30
N PHE A 35 17.48 16.46 8.54
CA PHE A 35 17.85 15.51 7.50
C PHE A 35 16.70 15.29 6.51
N ILE A 36 15.47 15.10 6.98
CA ILE A 36 14.28 14.96 6.13
C ILE A 36 14.05 16.25 5.34
N LEU A 37 14.21 17.44 5.93
CA LEU A 37 14.15 18.72 5.22
C LEU A 37 15.21 18.82 4.12
N TYR A 38 16.45 18.41 4.42
CA TYR A 38 17.53 18.40 3.43
C TYR A 38 17.20 17.50 2.24
N LEU A 39 16.67 16.29 2.49
CA LEU A 39 16.27 15.35 1.46
C LEU A 39 15.04 15.81 0.67
N ALA A 40 14.04 16.37 1.36
CA ALA A 40 12.83 16.90 0.75
C ALA A 40 13.14 18.04 -0.24
N ASN A 41 14.20 18.80 0.02
CA ASN A 41 14.69 19.85 -0.88
C ASN A 41 15.61 19.32 -2.00
N ASN A 42 15.96 18.02 -1.98
CA ASN A 42 16.77 17.40 -3.01
C ASN A 42 15.94 17.07 -4.25
N LYS A 43 16.14 17.84 -5.32
CA LYS A 43 15.41 17.70 -6.59
C LYS A 43 15.65 16.39 -7.34
N VAL A 44 16.65 15.59 -6.94
CA VAL A 44 16.94 14.31 -7.61
C VAL A 44 16.48 13.09 -6.81
N LEU A 45 15.81 13.28 -5.67
CA LEU A 45 15.35 12.18 -4.84
C LEU A 45 14.32 11.34 -5.61
N ARG A 46 14.60 10.04 -5.78
CA ARG A 46 13.76 9.08 -6.50
C ARG A 46 13.17 8.01 -5.60
N ASP A 47 13.92 7.56 -4.61
CA ASP A 47 13.51 6.50 -3.69
C ASP A 47 13.67 6.99 -2.26
N PHE A 48 12.55 7.12 -1.56
CA PHE A 48 12.52 7.54 -0.17
C PHE A 48 11.78 6.50 0.66
N THR A 49 12.48 5.96 1.66
CA THR A 49 11.89 5.10 2.68
C THR A 49 12.11 5.72 4.04
N LEU A 50 11.03 5.95 4.79
CA LEU A 50 11.06 6.37 6.18
C LEU A 50 10.39 5.31 7.04
N ARG A 51 11.13 4.77 8.01
CA ARG A 51 10.63 3.84 9.01
C ARG A 51 11.04 4.32 10.39
N ILE A 52 10.06 4.81 11.12
CA ILE A 52 10.23 5.20 12.52
C ILE A 52 9.54 4.14 13.36
N LEU A 53 10.35 3.35 14.07
CA LEU A 53 9.88 2.31 14.98
C LEU A 53 10.37 2.70 16.37
N ASP A 54 9.49 3.28 17.18
CA ASP A 54 9.79 3.47 18.60
C ASP A 54 9.66 2.13 19.33
N GLU A 55 10.27 2.02 20.51
CA GLU A 55 10.24 0.79 21.31
C GLU A 55 8.81 0.39 21.71
N SER A 56 7.86 1.34 21.73
CA SER A 56 6.47 1.06 22.06
C SER A 56 5.63 0.63 20.85
N GLY A 57 6.11 0.84 19.62
CA GLY A 57 5.37 0.60 18.38
C GLY A 57 4.17 1.52 18.17
N ARG A 58 4.02 2.59 18.97
CA ARG A 58 2.85 3.48 18.97
C ARG A 58 3.17 4.88 18.48
N TYR A 59 4.44 5.22 18.32
CA TYR A 59 4.80 6.56 17.88
C TYR A 59 4.44 6.74 16.40
N VAL A 60 3.84 7.90 16.09
CA VAL A 60 3.49 8.31 14.73
C VAL A 60 4.28 9.56 14.40
N TYR A 61 5.13 9.50 13.37
CA TYR A 61 5.94 10.63 12.95
C TYR A 61 5.12 11.61 12.10
N ASP A 62 5.11 12.88 12.51
CA ASP A 62 4.33 13.91 11.83
C ASP A 62 5.05 14.43 10.58
N LEU A 63 4.57 14.05 9.40
CA LEU A 63 5.14 14.53 8.13
C LEU A 63 4.64 15.92 7.70
N ARG A 64 3.69 16.54 8.42
CA ARG A 64 3.12 17.86 8.05
C ARG A 64 4.16 18.97 8.04
N ASN A 65 5.23 18.83 8.80
CA ASN A 65 6.34 19.78 8.85
C ASN A 65 7.27 19.70 7.62
N PHE A 66 7.05 18.75 6.71
CA PHE A 66 7.90 18.52 5.52
C PHE A 66 7.11 18.63 4.21
N PRO A 67 6.45 19.78 3.91
CA PRO A 67 5.67 19.96 2.69
C PRO A 67 6.51 19.80 1.42
N SER A 68 7.82 20.07 1.49
CA SER A 68 8.77 19.88 0.39
C SER A 68 8.90 18.41 -0.03
N LEU A 69 8.64 17.43 0.85
CA LEU A 69 8.66 16.01 0.49
C LEU A 69 7.55 15.72 -0.55
N PHE A 70 6.40 16.37 -0.39
CA PHE A 70 5.26 16.27 -1.31
C PHE A 70 5.46 17.09 -2.60
N ALA A 71 6.56 17.84 -2.72
CA ALA A 71 6.96 18.56 -3.93
C ALA A 71 8.09 17.85 -4.70
N ALA A 72 8.53 16.67 -4.26
CA ALA A 72 9.62 15.92 -4.88
C ALA A 72 9.22 15.38 -6.27
N ILE A 73 9.59 16.12 -7.33
CA ILE A 73 9.18 15.84 -8.71
C ILE A 73 9.79 14.57 -9.31
N GLU A 74 10.94 14.11 -8.80
CA GLU A 74 11.64 12.91 -9.29
C GLU A 74 11.26 11.64 -8.50
N LEU A 75 10.41 11.77 -7.47
CA LEU A 75 10.10 10.66 -6.57
C LEU A 75 9.32 9.56 -7.30
N SER A 76 9.95 8.38 -7.41
CA SER A 76 9.39 7.18 -8.03
C SER A 76 8.99 6.11 -7.01
N THR A 77 9.61 6.12 -5.84
CA THR A 77 9.37 5.15 -4.76
C THR A 77 9.20 5.89 -3.45
N LEU A 78 8.07 5.67 -2.79
CA LEU A 78 7.77 6.20 -1.46
C LEU A 78 7.34 5.06 -0.54
N LYS A 79 8.05 4.90 0.57
CA LYS A 79 7.71 3.93 1.61
C LYS A 79 7.66 4.62 2.97
N LEU A 80 6.51 4.62 3.62
CA LEU A 80 6.30 5.30 4.90
C LEU A 80 5.75 4.30 5.91
N HIS A 81 6.44 4.17 7.05
CA HIS A 81 6.03 3.31 8.15
C HIS A 81 5.83 4.16 9.41
N SER A 82 4.69 4.00 10.09
CA SER A 82 4.34 4.73 11.32
C SER A 82 4.45 6.26 11.19
N CYS A 83 3.88 6.81 10.11
CA CYS A 83 3.89 8.25 9.82
C CYS A 83 2.47 8.81 9.66
N GLU A 84 2.27 10.09 9.99
CA GLU A 84 1.06 10.81 9.62
C GLU A 84 1.15 11.21 8.14
N PHE A 85 0.44 10.49 7.27
CA PHE A 85 0.47 10.73 5.83
C PHE A 85 -0.61 11.73 5.41
N ARG A 86 -0.29 13.03 5.50
CA ARG A 86 -1.17 14.13 5.07
C ARG A 86 -0.40 15.15 4.23
N PRO A 87 -0.50 15.10 2.89
CA PRO A 87 0.01 16.12 2.00
C PRO A 87 -0.58 17.51 2.31
N PRO A 88 0.17 18.60 2.03
CA PRO A 88 -0.32 19.95 2.23
C PRO A 88 -1.47 20.31 1.27
N PRO A 89 -2.27 21.35 1.58
CA PRO A 89 -3.27 21.89 0.66
C PRO A 89 -2.64 22.24 -0.70
N GLY A 90 -3.32 21.90 -1.78
CA GLY A 90 -2.81 22.12 -3.14
C GLY A 90 -1.83 21.05 -3.63
N PHE A 91 -1.64 19.95 -2.90
CA PHE A 91 -0.90 18.79 -3.40
C PHE A 91 -1.49 18.29 -4.73
N VAL A 92 -0.65 18.36 -5.77
CA VAL A 92 -1.00 18.01 -7.15
C VAL A 92 -0.74 16.55 -7.49
N GLY A 93 -0.12 15.79 -6.58
CA GLY A 93 0.29 14.41 -6.84
C GLY A 93 1.78 14.22 -7.05
N PHE A 94 2.18 12.95 -7.12
CA PHE A 94 3.52 12.55 -7.53
C PHE A 94 3.48 12.01 -8.96
N ASN A 95 3.91 12.83 -9.92
CA ASN A 95 3.84 12.50 -11.35
C ASN A 95 4.74 11.35 -11.79
N LYS A 96 5.75 10.97 -10.99
CA LYS A 96 6.71 9.91 -11.27
C LYS A 96 6.60 8.70 -10.35
N LEU A 97 5.69 8.72 -9.38
CA LEU A 97 5.57 7.66 -8.38
C LEU A 97 5.08 6.38 -9.04
N THR A 98 5.93 5.35 -9.00
CA THR A 98 5.64 4.00 -9.50
C THR A 98 5.40 3.02 -8.37
N HIS A 99 5.93 3.27 -7.17
CA HIS A 99 5.79 2.38 -6.01
C HIS A 99 5.41 3.17 -4.75
N LEU A 100 4.30 2.77 -4.13
CA LEU A 100 3.84 3.29 -2.85
C LEU A 100 3.69 2.15 -1.85
N GLU A 101 4.32 2.29 -0.68
CA GLU A 101 4.13 1.40 0.46
C GLU A 101 3.80 2.22 1.70
N LEU A 102 2.60 2.03 2.25
CA LEU A 102 2.18 2.62 3.52
C LEU A 102 2.01 1.50 4.55
N ASN A 103 2.65 1.64 5.70
CA ASN A 103 2.59 0.67 6.78
C ASN A 103 2.25 1.34 8.12
N ASN A 104 1.28 0.80 8.86
CA ASN A 104 0.89 1.30 10.18
C ASN A 104 0.53 2.80 10.15
N ILE A 105 -0.31 3.19 9.19
CA ILE A 105 -0.75 4.57 8.98
C ILE A 105 -2.26 4.65 9.17
N MET A 106 -2.71 5.70 9.86
CA MET A 106 -4.14 6.07 9.87
C MET A 106 -4.45 6.83 8.57
N LEU A 107 -5.26 6.20 7.72
CA LEU A 107 -5.69 6.76 6.45
C LEU A 107 -7.09 7.35 6.57
N ASP A 108 -7.35 8.37 5.76
CA ASP A 108 -8.68 8.84 5.43
C ASP A 108 -9.00 8.34 4.02
N GLU A 109 -10.18 7.74 3.85
CA GLU A 109 -10.54 7.03 2.62
C GLU A 109 -10.68 7.96 1.41
N ASP A 110 -11.42 9.05 1.56
CA ASP A 110 -11.62 10.04 0.50
C ASP A 110 -10.27 10.63 0.07
N PHE A 111 -9.45 10.98 1.07
CA PHE A 111 -8.08 11.42 0.83
C PHE A 111 -7.23 10.36 0.12
N PHE A 112 -7.31 9.10 0.53
CA PHE A 112 -6.50 8.02 -0.05
C PHE A 112 -6.87 7.77 -1.52
N VAL A 113 -8.16 7.73 -1.84
CA VAL A 113 -8.63 7.61 -3.23
C VAL A 113 -8.15 8.79 -4.07
N ASP A 114 -8.34 10.02 -3.60
CA ASP A 114 -7.83 11.23 -4.29
C ASP A 114 -6.32 11.16 -4.51
N PHE A 115 -5.56 10.76 -3.48
CA PHE A 115 -4.11 10.61 -3.57
C PHE A 115 -3.69 9.62 -4.67
N VAL A 116 -4.33 8.45 -4.74
CA VAL A 116 -4.01 7.43 -5.76
C VAL A 116 -4.29 7.96 -7.16
N THR A 117 -5.40 8.68 -7.38
CA THR A 117 -5.72 9.27 -8.70
C THR A 117 -4.70 10.31 -9.15
N LYS A 118 -4.05 10.99 -8.19
CA LYS A 118 -2.99 11.98 -8.42
C LYS A 118 -1.61 11.34 -8.65
N CYS A 119 -1.51 10.01 -8.67
CA CYS A 119 -0.28 9.27 -8.95
C CYS A 119 -0.45 8.43 -10.24
N PRO A 120 -0.49 9.06 -11.44
CA PRO A 120 -0.91 8.39 -12.68
C PRO A 120 0.06 7.30 -13.18
N LEU A 121 1.29 7.27 -12.67
CA LEU A 121 2.30 6.26 -13.01
C LEU A 121 2.43 5.13 -12.00
N LEU A 122 1.54 5.06 -11.01
CA LEU A 122 1.61 4.07 -9.94
C LEU A 122 1.46 2.65 -10.51
N GLU A 123 2.47 1.81 -10.28
CA GLU A 123 2.52 0.42 -10.76
C GLU A 123 2.40 -0.60 -9.61
N ASP A 124 2.87 -0.27 -8.40
CA ASP A 124 2.82 -1.13 -7.22
C ASP A 124 2.30 -0.34 -6.01
N LEU A 125 1.14 -0.76 -5.48
CA LEU A 125 0.46 -0.15 -4.35
C LEU A 125 0.36 -1.16 -3.21
N ARG A 126 0.96 -0.82 -2.06
CA ARG A 126 0.97 -1.69 -0.87
C ARG A 126 0.47 -0.93 0.35
N ILE A 127 -0.59 -1.44 0.96
CA ILE A 127 -1.19 -0.88 2.17
C ILE A 127 -1.20 -1.98 3.22
N ILE A 128 -0.46 -1.77 4.29
CA ILE A 128 -0.13 -2.81 5.27
C ILE A 128 -0.44 -2.26 6.67
N ASP A 129 -1.20 -3.00 7.47
CA ASP A 129 -1.48 -2.67 8.88
C ASP A 129 -2.04 -1.24 9.07
N CYS A 130 -2.69 -0.69 8.04
CA CYS A 130 -3.29 0.65 8.07
C CYS A 130 -4.75 0.60 8.53
N CYS A 131 -5.19 1.68 9.17
CA CYS A 131 -6.56 1.85 9.66
C CYS A 131 -7.30 2.94 8.87
N GLY A 132 -8.63 2.96 8.96
CA GLY A 132 -9.47 4.04 8.39
C GLY A 132 -10.06 3.77 6.99
N LEU A 133 -9.83 2.59 6.41
CA LEU A 133 -10.39 2.16 5.12
C LEU A 133 -11.67 1.31 5.31
N GLY A 134 -12.63 1.84 6.08
CA GLY A 134 -13.82 1.10 6.50
C GLY A 134 -15.00 1.15 5.52
N ALA A 135 -15.01 2.07 4.55
CA ALA A 135 -16.06 2.16 3.56
C ALA A 135 -15.62 1.53 2.21
N PRO A 136 -16.53 1.48 1.23
CA PRO A 136 -16.26 0.93 -0.09
C PRO A 136 -15.18 1.72 -0.86
N LEU A 137 -14.08 1.04 -1.22
CA LEU A 137 -12.92 1.66 -1.86
C LEU A 137 -12.87 1.49 -3.39
N GLY A 138 -12.88 2.59 -4.13
CA GLY A 138 -12.73 2.58 -5.60
C GLY A 138 -11.33 2.96 -6.05
N ILE A 139 -10.59 2.04 -6.66
CA ILE A 139 -9.24 2.30 -7.19
C ILE A 139 -9.30 2.64 -8.68
N ASP A 140 -8.74 3.81 -9.02
CA ASP A 140 -8.53 4.28 -10.38
C ASP A 140 -7.04 4.57 -10.57
N ALA A 141 -6.35 3.65 -11.25
CA ALA A 141 -4.90 3.67 -11.40
C ALA A 141 -4.50 2.96 -12.71
N PRO A 142 -4.34 3.69 -13.83
CA PRO A 142 -4.23 3.11 -15.18
C PRO A 142 -3.02 2.20 -15.39
N ARG A 143 -1.96 2.41 -14.58
CA ARG A 143 -0.70 1.68 -14.70
C ARG A 143 -0.48 0.66 -13.59
N LEU A 144 -1.45 0.48 -12.70
CA LEU A 144 -1.32 -0.41 -11.56
C LEU A 144 -1.19 -1.85 -12.03
N LYS A 145 -0.15 -2.54 -11.57
CA LYS A 145 0.16 -3.95 -11.85
C LYS A 145 0.04 -4.81 -10.61
N VAL A 146 0.40 -4.25 -9.46
CA VAL A 146 0.46 -4.94 -8.17
C VAL A 146 -0.35 -4.16 -7.15
N LEU A 147 -1.30 -4.83 -6.52
CA LEU A 147 -2.02 -4.35 -5.35
C LEU A 147 -1.84 -5.35 -4.21
N CYS A 148 -1.33 -4.89 -3.08
CA CYS A 148 -1.17 -5.70 -1.87
C CYS A 148 -1.77 -4.97 -0.67
N PHE A 149 -2.94 -5.40 -0.23
CA PHE A 149 -3.63 -4.88 0.94
C PHE A 149 -3.60 -5.94 2.03
N ARG A 150 -3.13 -5.53 3.20
CA ARG A 150 -3.18 -6.30 4.44
C ARG A 150 -3.82 -5.40 5.49
N VAL A 151 -5.13 -5.23 5.35
CA VAL A 151 -5.95 -4.31 6.14
C VAL A 151 -7.38 -4.81 6.16
N ILE A 152 -8.16 -4.32 7.12
CA ILE A 152 -9.60 -4.56 7.17
C ILE A 152 -10.26 -3.67 6.11
N LEU A 153 -10.97 -4.29 5.15
CA LEU A 153 -11.68 -3.60 4.07
C LEU A 153 -13.12 -4.08 4.01
N ARG A 154 -14.06 -3.16 3.80
CA ARG A 154 -15.46 -3.52 3.57
C ARG A 154 -15.73 -3.99 2.14
N SER A 155 -15.20 -3.28 1.14
CA SER A 155 -15.30 -3.68 -0.28
C SER A 155 -14.30 -2.88 -1.11
N ILE A 156 -13.96 -3.41 -2.29
CA ILE A 156 -13.05 -2.75 -3.24
C ILE A 156 -13.53 -3.01 -4.67
N TRP A 157 -13.46 -2.00 -5.54
CA TRP A 157 -13.66 -2.16 -6.98
C TRP A 157 -12.63 -1.39 -7.78
N PHE A 158 -12.51 -1.75 -9.05
CA PHE A 158 -11.52 -1.22 -9.96
C PHE A 158 -12.19 -0.51 -11.14
N LYS A 159 -11.90 0.78 -11.34
CA LYS A 159 -12.51 1.58 -12.41
C LYS A 159 -11.72 1.48 -13.72
N TYR A 160 -10.45 1.86 -13.70
CA TYR A 160 -9.57 1.87 -14.87
C TYR A 160 -8.17 1.38 -14.48
N THR A 161 -8.04 0.06 -14.30
CA THR A 161 -6.77 -0.60 -13.94
C THR A 161 -6.48 -1.78 -14.88
N PRO A 162 -6.32 -1.53 -16.19
CA PRO A 162 -6.24 -2.59 -17.20
C PRO A 162 -4.97 -3.45 -17.09
N LEU A 163 -3.94 -2.99 -16.37
CA LEU A 163 -2.67 -3.70 -16.21
C LEU A 163 -2.57 -4.48 -14.91
N LEU A 164 -3.63 -4.48 -14.07
CA LEU A 164 -3.59 -5.07 -12.75
C LEU A 164 -3.51 -6.59 -12.86
N SER A 165 -2.33 -7.13 -12.59
CA SER A 165 -2.01 -8.54 -12.76
C SER A 165 -1.93 -9.30 -11.44
N LEU A 166 -1.55 -8.63 -10.35
CA LEU A 166 -1.46 -9.23 -9.02
C LEU A 166 -2.31 -8.44 -8.04
N VAL A 167 -3.31 -9.11 -7.47
CA VAL A 167 -4.12 -8.58 -6.37
C VAL A 167 -3.93 -9.49 -5.17
N SER A 168 -3.55 -8.93 -4.04
CA SER A 168 -3.43 -9.64 -2.77
C SER A 168 -4.15 -8.87 -1.70
N ILE A 169 -5.24 -9.42 -1.16
CA ILE A 169 -6.04 -8.82 -0.11
C ILE A 169 -6.11 -9.83 1.04
N LEU A 170 -5.42 -9.52 2.13
CA LEU A 170 -5.38 -10.31 3.35
C LEU A 170 -6.08 -9.53 4.46
N ASP A 171 -7.13 -10.11 5.02
CA ASP A 171 -7.80 -9.55 6.18
C ASP A 171 -7.08 -9.99 7.46
N GLU A 172 -6.62 -9.03 8.28
CA GLU A 172 -6.05 -9.31 9.60
C GLU A 172 -7.09 -9.08 10.72
N ARG A 173 -8.35 -9.47 10.47
CA ARG A 173 -9.43 -9.46 11.46
C ARG A 173 -9.12 -10.26 12.74
N ASP A 174 -8.19 -11.20 12.69
CA ASP A 174 -7.77 -12.00 13.85
C ASP A 174 -6.40 -11.55 14.34
N TYR A 175 -6.35 -10.85 15.48
CA TYR A 175 -5.35 -11.01 16.56
C TYR A 175 -5.66 -10.15 17.81
N LEU A 176 -6.53 -9.14 17.75
CA LEU A 176 -6.74 -8.18 18.86
C LEU A 176 -8.15 -8.10 19.46
N SER A 177 -9.17 -8.79 18.93
CA SER A 177 -10.52 -8.68 19.49
C SER A 177 -11.21 -10.02 19.72
N ASN A 178 -11.19 -10.47 20.96
CA ASN A 178 -12.27 -11.23 21.61
C ASN A 178 -13.58 -10.42 21.70
N LYS A 179 -13.93 -9.64 20.68
CA LYS A 179 -15.24 -8.99 20.60
C LYS A 179 -16.05 -9.67 19.52
N LEU A 180 -17.04 -10.41 20.02
CA LEU A 180 -18.29 -10.73 19.36
C LEU A 180 -18.76 -9.50 18.58
N TYR A 181 -18.55 -9.47 17.27
CA TYR A 181 -19.24 -8.54 16.41
C TYR A 181 -20.50 -9.21 15.87
N ASP A 182 -21.55 -8.41 15.88
CA ASP A 182 -22.93 -8.74 15.59
C ASP A 182 -23.08 -9.33 14.18
N ASP A 183 -23.98 -10.31 14.09
CA ASP A 183 -24.21 -11.24 12.97
C ASP A 183 -24.97 -10.55 11.80
N GLN A 184 -24.71 -9.26 11.57
CA GLN A 184 -25.42 -8.43 10.58
C GLN A 184 -24.49 -7.68 9.61
N GLN A 185 -23.23 -8.05 9.50
CA GLN A 185 -22.32 -7.36 8.57
C GLN A 185 -22.60 -7.82 7.13
N ASP A 186 -23.16 -6.93 6.32
CA ASP A 186 -23.36 -7.08 4.87
C ASP A 186 -22.18 -7.79 4.21
N SER A 187 -22.47 -8.89 3.52
CA SER A 187 -21.49 -9.65 2.76
C SER A 187 -20.74 -8.75 1.77
N VAL A 188 -19.41 -8.76 1.85
CA VAL A 188 -18.47 -8.09 0.92
C VAL A 188 -18.76 -8.52 -0.52
N ASP A 189 -19.39 -7.71 -1.37
CA ASP A 189 -19.63 -8.13 -2.76
C ASP A 189 -18.34 -8.02 -3.61
N ILE A 190 -17.51 -9.08 -3.67
CA ILE A 190 -16.28 -9.15 -4.51
C ILE A 190 -16.62 -9.44 -5.99
N VAL A 191 -17.89 -9.66 -6.31
CA VAL A 191 -18.35 -10.06 -7.65
C VAL A 191 -17.89 -9.08 -8.74
N ASP A 192 -17.73 -7.80 -8.40
CA ASP A 192 -17.31 -6.74 -9.33
C ASP A 192 -15.79 -6.66 -9.57
N VAL A 193 -14.97 -7.32 -8.75
CA VAL A 193 -13.50 -7.35 -8.93
C VAL A 193 -13.11 -8.11 -10.18
N PHE A 194 -13.86 -9.16 -10.55
CA PHE A 194 -13.52 -10.01 -11.70
C PHE A 194 -13.96 -9.43 -13.03
N ALA A 195 -15.08 -8.71 -13.06
CA ALA A 195 -15.62 -8.15 -14.29
C ALA A 195 -14.72 -7.04 -14.89
N SER A 196 -13.84 -6.45 -14.08
CA SER A 196 -13.08 -5.25 -14.39
C SER A 196 -11.60 -5.48 -14.73
N LEU A 197 -11.07 -6.71 -14.61
CA LEU A 197 -9.62 -6.98 -14.61
C LEU A 197 -9.17 -7.97 -15.70
N PRO A 198 -9.01 -7.54 -16.96
CA PRO A 198 -8.63 -8.42 -18.07
C PRO A 198 -7.19 -8.95 -17.99
N ALA A 199 -6.29 -8.30 -17.23
CA ALA A 199 -4.88 -8.68 -17.11
C ALA A 199 -4.57 -9.47 -15.82
N LEU A 200 -5.57 -9.83 -15.01
CA LEU A 200 -5.39 -10.48 -13.72
C LEU A 200 -4.73 -11.86 -13.88
N GLN A 201 -3.53 -12.02 -13.35
CA GLN A 201 -2.75 -13.27 -13.39
C GLN A 201 -2.72 -13.99 -12.05
N GLU A 202 -2.86 -13.24 -10.95
CA GLU A 202 -2.80 -13.75 -9.60
C GLU A 202 -3.76 -12.96 -8.72
N LEU A 203 -4.71 -13.68 -8.09
CA LEU A 203 -5.56 -13.13 -7.04
C LEU A 203 -5.36 -13.93 -5.76
N LYS A 204 -4.91 -13.26 -4.70
CA LYS A 204 -4.77 -13.75 -3.33
C LYS A 204 -5.82 -13.12 -2.42
N LEU A 205 -6.65 -13.95 -1.81
CA LEU A 205 -7.67 -13.54 -0.84
C LEU A 205 -7.46 -14.32 0.47
N GLY A 206 -7.61 -13.64 1.61
CA GLY A 206 -7.68 -14.29 2.93
C GLY A 206 -9.01 -15.03 3.16
N ILE A 207 -9.05 -15.98 4.10
CA ILE A 207 -10.21 -16.87 4.34
C ILE A 207 -11.52 -16.12 4.58
N GLU A 208 -11.48 -15.02 5.32
CA GLU A 208 -12.69 -14.26 5.62
C GLU A 208 -13.30 -13.57 4.38
N PHE A 209 -12.52 -13.38 3.31
CA PHE A 209 -13.04 -12.96 2.01
C PHE A 209 -13.65 -14.11 1.21
N LEU A 210 -13.36 -15.37 1.56
CA LEU A 210 -13.88 -16.57 0.90
C LEU A 210 -15.21 -17.07 1.49
N GLN A 211 -15.70 -16.50 2.59
CA GLN A 211 -17.05 -16.78 3.11
C GLN A 211 -18.16 -16.25 2.16
N LEU A 212 -17.80 -15.54 1.10
CA LEU A 212 -18.69 -15.14 0.03
C LEU A 212 -19.12 -16.34 -0.80
N ARG A 213 -20.43 -16.55 -0.81
CA ARG A 213 -21.13 -17.70 -1.38
C ARG A 213 -20.49 -18.20 -2.69
N LEU A 214 -20.13 -19.48 -2.69
CA LEU A 214 -19.78 -20.37 -3.82
C LEU A 214 -20.86 -20.47 -4.93
N ALA A 215 -21.70 -19.45 -5.12
CA ALA A 215 -22.84 -19.47 -6.04
C ALA A 215 -22.58 -18.75 -7.38
N ILE A 216 -21.43 -18.11 -7.57
CA ILE A 216 -21.16 -17.33 -8.79
C ILE A 216 -19.96 -17.90 -9.53
N LEU A 217 -20.20 -18.15 -10.82
CA LEU A 217 -19.33 -18.76 -11.81
C LEU A 217 -17.94 -18.11 -11.81
N LEU A 218 -17.00 -18.63 -11.01
CA LEU A 218 -15.58 -18.41 -11.27
C LEU A 218 -15.28 -18.89 -12.69
N PRO A 219 -14.49 -18.15 -13.49
CA PRO A 219 -14.15 -18.58 -14.84
C PRO A 219 -13.56 -19.99 -14.79
N TYR A 220 -14.03 -20.87 -15.68
CA TYR A 220 -13.69 -22.31 -15.71
C TYR A 220 -12.19 -22.64 -15.77
N SER A 221 -11.33 -21.64 -16.03
CA SER A 221 -9.86 -21.73 -16.07
C SER A 221 -9.18 -21.46 -14.71
N ALA A 222 -9.94 -21.22 -13.63
CA ALA A 222 -9.39 -21.00 -12.30
C ALA A 222 -8.74 -22.29 -11.75
N LEU A 223 -7.41 -22.26 -11.58
CA LEU A 223 -6.71 -23.25 -10.76
C LEU A 223 -6.73 -22.78 -9.30
N PHE A 224 -6.90 -23.71 -8.37
CA PHE A 224 -6.93 -23.43 -6.94
C PHE A 224 -5.68 -24.03 -6.29
N CYS A 225 -4.93 -23.22 -5.55
CA CYS A 225 -3.83 -23.71 -4.73
C CYS A 225 -4.02 -23.20 -3.30
N PHE A 226 -4.33 -24.11 -2.37
CA PHE A 226 -4.32 -23.80 -0.95
C PHE A 226 -2.90 -23.91 -0.43
N SER A 227 -2.25 -22.77 -0.18
CA SER A 227 -0.99 -22.76 0.56
C SER A 227 -1.25 -22.54 2.05
N PRO A 228 -1.02 -23.52 2.93
CA PRO A 228 -0.94 -23.28 4.36
C PRO A 228 0.38 -22.55 4.63
N SER A 229 0.32 -21.26 4.99
CA SER A 229 1.48 -20.60 5.57
C SER A 229 1.37 -20.67 7.10
N ALA A 230 2.50 -20.80 7.79
CA ALA A 230 2.55 -20.95 9.25
C ALA A 230 1.99 -19.74 10.04
N GLN A 231 1.63 -18.64 9.36
CA GLN A 231 1.09 -17.41 9.94
C GLN A 231 -0.23 -16.94 9.30
N TYR A 232 -0.59 -17.42 8.10
CA TYR A 232 -1.80 -17.01 7.40
C TYR A 232 -2.51 -18.22 6.81
N SER A 233 -3.76 -18.35 7.20
CA SER A 233 -4.67 -19.39 6.77
C SER A 233 -5.16 -19.05 5.35
N CYS A 234 -4.83 -19.94 4.40
CA CYS A 234 -5.24 -20.02 2.99
C CYS A 234 -5.04 -18.78 2.09
N ILE A 235 -4.35 -19.02 0.97
CA ILE A 235 -4.22 -18.11 -0.16
C ILE A 235 -5.07 -18.71 -1.29
N LEU A 236 -6.07 -18.01 -1.81
CA LEU A 236 -6.60 -18.32 -3.15
C LEU A 236 -5.53 -17.88 -4.17
N VAL A 237 -5.27 -18.61 -5.26
CA VAL A 237 -4.39 -18.11 -6.34
C VAL A 237 -5.07 -18.40 -7.65
N LEU A 238 -5.74 -17.40 -8.23
CA LEU A 238 -6.34 -17.56 -9.56
C LEU A 238 -5.29 -17.27 -10.63
N PHE A 239 -4.95 -18.27 -11.45
CA PHE A 239 -4.27 -18.05 -12.73
C PHE A 239 -5.32 -17.84 -13.82
N SER A 240 -5.40 -16.65 -14.41
CA SER A 240 -6.12 -16.51 -15.69
C SER A 240 -5.15 -16.84 -16.82
N THR A 241 -5.39 -17.94 -17.52
CA THR A 241 -4.78 -18.22 -18.81
C THR A 241 -5.73 -17.81 -19.91
N LEU A 242 -5.98 -16.51 -20.07
CA LEU A 242 -6.53 -16.00 -21.32
C LEU A 242 -5.38 -15.76 -22.31
N VAL A 243 -4.83 -16.86 -22.82
CA VAL A 243 -4.28 -16.89 -24.17
C VAL A 243 -5.21 -17.78 -24.99
N THR A 244 -6.34 -17.22 -25.41
CA THR A 244 -6.98 -17.65 -26.65
C THR A 244 -6.55 -16.68 -27.74
N CYS A 245 -5.33 -16.91 -28.23
CA CYS A 245 -4.91 -16.46 -29.54
C CYS A 245 -5.51 -17.43 -30.59
N CYS A 246 -5.99 -16.88 -31.71
CA CYS A 246 -6.59 -17.52 -32.89
C CYS A 246 -8.07 -17.96 -32.73
N ARG A 247 -9.02 -17.62 -33.61
CA ARG A 247 -9.00 -16.98 -34.95
C ARG A 247 -10.37 -16.38 -35.21
#